data_AF-A0A6G3TLQ1-F1
#
_entry.id   AF-A0A6G3TLQ1-F1
#
_cell.length_a   1.000
_cell.length_b   1.000
_cell.length_c   1.000
_cell.angle_alpha   90.00
_cell.angle_beta   90.00
_cell.angle_gamma   90.00
#
_symmetry.space_group_name_H-M   'P 1'
#
loop_
_entity.id
_entity.type
_entity.pdbx_description
1 polymer ?
#
loop_
_entity_poly.entity_id
_entity_poly.type
_entity_poly.pdbx_seq_one_letter_code
_entity_poly.pdbx_strand_id
1 'polypeptide(L)'
;VQLELAVRHALPVLVHTPHRDKANGTRRTLDVVRESGIDPGLVVVDHLNEVTVRAVADSGCWMGFSIYPDTKMSEDRMVALLREYGTARILVNSAADWGRSDPLKTRRTADAMRAAGFGEDDVDQVLWRNPVAFYGQSGRLELDGPEGPEAPGARAEFEGSSIRRGEG
;
A
#
# COMPACT_ATOMS: atom_id res chain seq x y z
N VAL A 1 -6.03 8.07 -20.75
CA VAL A 1 -4.58 8.40 -20.87
C VAL A 1 -3.72 7.66 -19.83
N GLN A 2 -3.87 7.84 -18.50
CA GLN A 2 -2.99 7.15 -17.52
C GLN A 2 -3.12 5.61 -17.50
N LEU A 3 -4.34 5.07 -17.39
CA LEU A 3 -4.55 3.60 -17.42
C LEU A 3 -4.13 2.98 -18.76
N GLU A 4 -4.36 3.69 -19.86
CA GLU A 4 -3.93 3.29 -21.19
C GLU A 4 -2.40 3.21 -21.30
N LEU A 5 -1.66 4.15 -20.67
CA LEU A 5 -0.20 4.05 -20.58
C LEU A 5 0.24 2.86 -19.74
N ALA A 6 -0.45 2.60 -18.62
CA ALA A 6 -0.16 1.44 -17.78
C ALA A 6 -0.36 0.12 -18.55
N VAL A 7 -1.42 0.00 -19.35
CA VAL A 7 -1.65 -1.14 -20.24
C VAL A 7 -0.52 -1.27 -21.27
N ARG A 8 -0.19 -0.18 -21.98
CA ARG A 8 0.85 -0.19 -23.01
C ARG A 8 2.24 -0.58 -22.49
N HIS A 9 2.53 -0.28 -21.23
CA HIS A 9 3.83 -0.51 -20.62
C HIS A 9 3.84 -1.64 -19.58
N ALA A 10 2.72 -2.37 -19.42
CA ALA A 10 2.53 -3.41 -18.41
C ALA A 10 2.96 -2.95 -17.00
N LEU A 11 2.55 -1.74 -16.60
CA LEU A 11 2.93 -1.15 -15.31
C LEU A 11 1.79 -1.28 -14.28
N PRO A 12 2.11 -1.52 -13.00
CA PRO A 12 1.12 -1.50 -11.93
C PRO A 12 0.58 -0.08 -11.69
N VAL A 13 -0.66 0.00 -11.22
CA VAL A 13 -1.39 1.24 -10.97
C VAL A 13 -1.89 1.30 -9.54
N LEU A 14 -1.67 2.42 -8.86
CA LEU A 14 -2.33 2.75 -7.59
C LEU A 14 -3.43 3.78 -7.85
N VAL A 15 -4.67 3.45 -7.47
CA VAL A 15 -5.81 4.34 -7.60
C VAL A 15 -6.27 4.81 -6.23
N HIS A 16 -6.22 6.12 -6.02
CA HIS A 16 -6.70 6.76 -4.80
C HIS A 16 -8.23 6.91 -4.84
N THR A 17 -8.94 6.28 -3.90
CA THR A 17 -10.39 6.49 -3.76
C THR A 17 -10.71 7.83 -3.10
N PRO A 18 -11.83 8.49 -3.47
CA PRO A 18 -12.18 9.79 -2.91
C PRO A 18 -12.43 9.74 -1.41
N HIS A 19 -12.42 10.91 -0.76
CA HIS A 19 -12.71 11.06 0.66
C HIS A 19 -14.21 11.12 0.99
N ARG A 20 -15.05 11.58 0.04
CA ARG A 20 -16.51 11.69 0.18
C ARG A 20 -17.20 10.71 -0.75
N ASP A 21 -18.39 10.25 -0.35
CA ASP A 21 -19.17 9.24 -1.08
C ASP A 21 -18.31 8.04 -1.53
N LYS A 22 -17.54 7.48 -0.58
CA LYS A 22 -16.51 6.45 -0.87
C LYS A 22 -17.09 5.25 -1.59
N ALA A 23 -18.31 4.83 -1.27
CA ALA A 23 -18.92 3.66 -1.88
C ALA A 23 -19.16 3.88 -3.39
N ASN A 24 -19.80 4.99 -3.78
CA ASN A 24 -20.02 5.29 -5.19
C ASN A 24 -18.73 5.63 -5.91
N GLY A 25 -17.82 6.37 -5.26
CA GLY A 25 -16.50 6.66 -5.80
C GLY A 25 -15.67 5.40 -6.07
N THR A 26 -15.74 4.40 -5.19
CA THR A 26 -15.07 3.10 -5.39
C THR A 26 -15.71 2.32 -6.53
N ARG A 27 -17.05 2.26 -6.61
CA ARG A 27 -17.75 1.60 -7.74
C ARG A 27 -17.35 2.23 -9.08
N ARG A 28 -17.38 3.56 -9.16
CA ARG A 28 -16.97 4.27 -10.38
C ARG A 28 -15.50 4.02 -10.72
N THR A 29 -14.63 3.94 -9.72
CA THR A 29 -13.22 3.57 -9.91
C THR A 29 -13.09 2.20 -10.54
N LEU A 30 -13.81 1.20 -10.01
CA LEU A 30 -13.78 -0.17 -10.55
C LEU A 30 -14.36 -0.25 -11.96
N ASP A 31 -15.39 0.53 -12.28
CA ASP A 31 -15.93 0.62 -13.64
C ASP A 31 -14.89 1.17 -14.62
N VAL A 32 -14.18 2.23 -14.25
CA VAL A 32 -13.11 2.81 -15.07
C VAL A 32 -11.93 1.83 -15.26
N VAL A 33 -11.57 1.06 -14.22
CA VAL A 33 -10.57 -0.01 -14.33
C VAL A 33 -11.05 -1.06 -15.34
N ARG A 34 -12.29 -1.52 -15.23
CA ARG A 34 -12.88 -2.53 -16.13
C ARG A 34 -12.95 -2.03 -17.58
N GLU A 35 -13.40 -0.80 -17.78
CA GLU A 35 -13.50 -0.13 -19.09
C GLU A 35 -12.12 0.05 -19.75
N SER A 36 -11.05 0.20 -18.97
CA SER A 36 -9.69 0.40 -19.50
C SER A 36 -9.05 -0.85 -20.07
N GLY A 37 -9.56 -2.04 -19.74
CA GLY A 37 -8.98 -3.33 -20.14
C GLY A 37 -7.69 -3.72 -19.43
N ILE A 38 -7.25 -2.98 -18.40
CA ILE A 38 -6.12 -3.38 -17.56
C ILE A 38 -6.47 -4.63 -16.74
N ASP A 39 -5.50 -5.52 -16.56
CA ASP A 39 -5.65 -6.65 -15.63
C ASP A 39 -5.86 -6.10 -14.20
N PRO A 40 -6.98 -6.45 -13.52
CA PRO A 40 -7.20 -6.08 -12.12
C PRO A 40 -6.02 -6.46 -11.19
N GLY A 41 -5.27 -7.53 -11.49
CA GLY A 41 -4.09 -7.93 -10.74
C GLY A 41 -2.95 -6.90 -10.75
N LEU A 42 -2.94 -5.97 -11.70
CA LEU A 42 -2.00 -4.85 -11.78
C LEU A 42 -2.50 -3.59 -11.05
N VAL A 43 -3.68 -3.61 -10.44
CA VAL A 43 -4.30 -2.43 -9.83
C VAL A 43 -4.41 -2.62 -8.31
N VAL A 44 -3.91 -1.65 -7.55
CA VAL A 44 -4.25 -1.48 -6.14
C VAL A 44 -5.20 -0.29 -5.99
N VAL A 45 -6.34 -0.52 -5.33
CA VAL A 45 -7.29 0.53 -4.98
C VAL A 45 -7.06 0.89 -3.53
N ASP A 46 -6.63 2.14 -3.28
CA ASP A 46 -6.16 2.58 -1.96
C ASP A 46 -7.18 3.44 -1.20
N HIS A 47 -6.91 3.64 0.09
CA HIS A 47 -7.79 4.28 1.07
C HIS A 47 -9.11 3.55 1.27
N LEU A 48 -9.08 2.23 1.27
CA LEU A 48 -10.26 1.42 1.57
C LEU A 48 -10.63 1.48 3.06
N ASN A 49 -11.87 1.11 3.33
CA ASN A 49 -12.43 0.88 4.65
C ASN A 49 -13.50 -0.22 4.57
N GLU A 50 -14.20 -0.47 5.67
CA GLU A 50 -15.19 -1.54 5.81
C GLU A 50 -16.32 -1.45 4.79
N VAL A 51 -16.69 -0.24 4.34
CA VAL A 51 -17.79 -0.05 3.38
C VAL A 51 -17.36 -0.21 1.93
N THR A 52 -16.06 -0.20 1.62
CA THR A 52 -15.53 -0.28 0.24
C THR A 52 -14.77 -1.57 -0.05
N VAL A 53 -14.15 -2.18 0.97
CA VAL A 53 -13.24 -3.34 0.80
C VAL A 53 -13.87 -4.49 0.03
N ARG A 54 -15.14 -4.84 0.33
CA ARG A 54 -15.84 -5.94 -0.34
C ARG A 54 -15.87 -5.78 -1.86
N ALA A 55 -16.23 -4.58 -2.33
CA ALA A 55 -16.32 -4.32 -3.77
C ALA A 55 -14.97 -4.47 -4.47
N VAL A 56 -13.88 -4.14 -3.79
CA VAL A 56 -12.52 -4.29 -4.34
C VAL A 56 -12.07 -5.75 -4.29
N ALA A 57 -12.33 -6.45 -3.19
CA ALA A 57 -12.03 -7.88 -3.06
C ALA A 57 -12.69 -8.70 -4.19
N ASP A 58 -13.97 -8.43 -4.48
CA ASP A 58 -14.73 -9.10 -5.52
C ASP A 58 -14.25 -8.76 -6.96
N SER A 59 -13.46 -7.69 -7.12
CA SER A 59 -12.98 -7.23 -8.43
C SER A 59 -11.68 -7.88 -8.91
N GLY A 60 -10.94 -8.54 -8.01
CA GLY A 60 -9.61 -9.06 -8.29
C GLY A 60 -8.47 -8.03 -8.17
N CYS A 61 -8.79 -6.75 -7.92
CA CYS A 61 -7.79 -5.73 -7.58
C CYS A 61 -7.17 -6.00 -6.20
N TRP A 62 -5.96 -5.45 -5.99
CA TRP A 62 -5.32 -5.41 -4.67
C TRP A 62 -6.02 -4.39 -3.77
N MET A 63 -6.11 -4.72 -2.48
CA MET A 63 -6.79 -3.89 -1.48
C MET A 63 -5.78 -3.04 -0.71
N GLY A 64 -5.81 -1.72 -0.90
CA GLY A 64 -4.92 -0.76 -0.24
C GLY A 64 -5.58 -0.06 0.95
N PHE A 65 -4.87 0.00 2.07
CA PHE A 65 -5.32 0.66 3.29
C PHE A 65 -4.27 1.63 3.82
N SER A 66 -4.69 2.87 4.02
CA SER A 66 -3.89 3.87 4.74
C SER A 66 -4.30 3.95 6.20
N ILE A 67 -3.37 3.59 7.08
CA ILE A 67 -3.50 3.74 8.52
C ILE A 67 -3.02 5.13 8.89
N TYR A 68 -3.95 5.98 9.34
CA TYR A 68 -3.69 7.41 9.53
C TYR A 68 -4.43 7.91 10.76
N PRO A 69 -3.81 8.76 11.61
CA PRO A 69 -4.44 9.26 12.82
C PRO A 69 -5.80 9.92 12.56
N ASP A 70 -6.78 9.60 13.43
CA ASP A 70 -8.09 10.26 13.61
C ASP A 70 -9.07 10.28 12.40
N THR A 71 -8.59 10.11 11.17
CA THR A 71 -9.36 10.47 9.96
C THR A 71 -9.50 9.34 8.93
N LYS A 72 -8.69 8.27 9.01
CA LYS A 72 -8.75 7.13 8.08
C LYS A 72 -8.93 5.81 8.84
N MET A 73 -8.20 4.76 8.46
CA MET A 73 -8.20 3.48 9.16
C MET A 73 -7.30 3.55 10.41
N SER A 74 -7.66 2.78 11.43
CA SER A 74 -6.80 2.50 12.59
C SER A 74 -6.22 1.08 12.50
N GLU A 75 -5.18 0.82 13.29
CA GLU A 75 -4.53 -0.48 13.39
C GLU A 75 -5.52 -1.60 13.74
N ASP A 76 -6.38 -1.39 14.76
CA ASP A 76 -7.36 -2.39 15.18
C ASP A 76 -8.43 -2.69 14.12
N ARG A 77 -8.84 -1.66 13.38
CA ARG A 77 -9.79 -1.82 12.26
C ARG A 77 -9.16 -2.57 11.10
N MET A 78 -7.87 -2.35 10.85
CA MET A 78 -7.12 -3.13 9.86
C MET A 78 -7.04 -4.61 10.27
N VAL A 79 -6.73 -4.89 11.54
CA VAL A 79 -6.71 -6.26 12.09
C VAL A 79 -8.07 -6.96 11.92
N ALA A 80 -9.18 -6.26 12.17
CA ALA A 80 -10.52 -6.82 11.96
C ALA A 80 -10.74 -7.20 10.48
N LEU A 81 -10.34 -6.35 9.54
CA LEU A 81 -10.44 -6.64 8.11
C LEU A 81 -9.52 -7.80 7.69
N LEU A 82 -8.31 -7.91 8.24
CA LEU A 82 -7.41 -9.04 7.97
C LEU A 82 -8.01 -10.37 8.43
N ARG A 83 -8.79 -10.38 9.52
CA ARG A 83 -9.50 -11.59 9.98
C ARG A 83 -10.65 -11.97 9.04
N GLU A 84 -11.34 -10.99 8.45
CA GLU A 84 -12.46 -11.26 7.54
C GLU A 84 -12.00 -11.63 6.13
N TYR A 85 -10.99 -10.94 5.60
CA TYR A 85 -10.57 -11.03 4.20
C TYR A 85 -9.27 -11.83 4.00
N GLY A 86 -8.60 -12.23 5.08
CA GLY A 86 -7.28 -12.88 5.03
C GLY A 86 -6.14 -11.88 4.83
N THR A 87 -4.94 -12.39 4.56
CA THR A 87 -3.70 -11.59 4.44
C THR A 87 -3.23 -11.41 2.99
N ALA A 88 -3.76 -12.19 2.05
CA ALA A 88 -3.34 -12.14 0.65
C ALA A 88 -3.88 -10.88 -0.05
N ARG A 89 -3.06 -10.31 -0.94
CA ARG A 89 -3.44 -9.16 -1.79
C ARG A 89 -3.87 -7.89 -1.04
N ILE A 90 -3.30 -7.65 0.14
CA ILE A 90 -3.52 -6.47 0.97
C ILE A 90 -2.24 -5.65 1.10
N LEU A 91 -2.33 -4.35 0.84
CA LEU A 91 -1.26 -3.38 1.08
C LEU A 91 -1.65 -2.47 2.24
N VAL A 92 -0.72 -2.28 3.18
CA VAL A 92 -0.87 -1.36 4.31
C VAL A 92 0.17 -0.25 4.19
N ASN A 93 -0.26 0.99 4.24
CA ASN A 93 0.61 2.17 4.20
C ASN A 93 0.23 3.18 5.29
N SER A 94 1.13 4.10 5.60
CA SER A 94 0.90 5.17 6.59
C SER A 94 0.34 6.45 5.97
N ALA A 95 0.30 6.55 4.64
CA ALA A 95 0.07 7.79 3.89
C ALA A 95 0.83 8.98 4.51
N ALA A 96 2.12 8.78 4.80
CA ALA A 96 2.99 9.78 5.41
C ALA A 96 3.06 11.05 4.54
N ASP A 97 2.19 12.01 4.87
CA ASP A 97 2.00 13.26 4.16
C ASP A 97 2.25 14.44 5.11
N TRP A 98 2.07 15.66 4.59
CA TRP A 98 2.29 16.92 5.32
C TRP A 98 1.30 17.18 6.46
N GLY A 99 0.29 16.33 6.66
CA GLY A 99 -0.62 16.41 7.79
C GLY A 99 -0.03 15.81 9.07
N ARG A 100 -0.90 15.51 10.04
CA ARG A 100 -0.52 14.81 11.28
C ARG A 100 -0.38 13.32 11.00
N SER A 101 0.53 12.98 10.10
CA SER A 101 0.84 11.60 9.72
C SER A 101 1.90 10.99 10.64
N ASP A 102 1.99 9.66 10.67
CA ASP A 102 3.00 8.94 11.45
C ASP A 102 3.55 7.79 10.59
N PRO A 103 4.83 7.85 10.15
CA PRO A 103 5.40 6.82 9.28
C PRO A 103 5.47 5.45 9.97
N LEU A 104 5.45 5.41 11.31
CA LEU A 104 5.50 4.17 12.08
C LEU A 104 4.14 3.45 12.15
N LYS A 105 3.09 3.96 11.50
CA LYS A 105 1.79 3.31 11.48
C LYS A 105 1.82 1.90 10.88
N THR A 106 2.66 1.64 9.88
CA THR A 106 2.86 0.29 9.33
C THR A 106 3.45 -0.67 10.37
N ARG A 107 4.47 -0.20 11.12
CA ARG A 107 5.05 -0.96 12.24
C ARG A 107 4.02 -1.22 13.34
N ARG A 108 3.24 -0.22 13.72
CA ARG A 108 2.19 -0.37 14.74
C ARG A 108 1.09 -1.33 14.30
N THR A 109 0.76 -1.37 13.01
CA THR A 109 -0.12 -2.41 12.47
C THR A 109 0.48 -3.81 12.64
N ALA A 110 1.78 -3.99 12.42
CA ALA A 110 2.47 -5.26 12.70
C ALA A 110 2.30 -5.69 14.17
N ASP A 111 2.52 -4.75 15.09
CA ASP A 111 2.41 -5.02 16.52
C ASP A 111 0.95 -5.35 16.92
N ALA A 112 -0.03 -4.66 16.33
CA ALA A 112 -1.45 -4.97 16.51
C ALA A 112 -1.83 -6.34 15.95
N MET A 113 -1.29 -6.74 14.79
CA MET A 113 -1.48 -8.09 14.22
C MET A 113 -0.96 -9.16 15.19
N ARG A 114 0.26 -9.00 15.73
CA ARG A 114 0.83 -9.92 16.70
C ARG A 114 -0.02 -10.02 17.97
N ALA A 115 -0.42 -8.87 18.52
CA ALA A 115 -1.29 -8.81 19.69
C ALA A 115 -2.65 -9.49 19.44
N ALA A 116 -3.12 -9.49 18.20
CA ALA A 116 -4.35 -10.14 17.76
C ALA A 116 -4.19 -11.63 17.40
N GLY A 117 -2.99 -12.21 17.56
CA GLY A 117 -2.72 -13.63 17.37
C GLY A 117 -2.33 -14.05 15.94
N PHE A 118 -2.05 -13.10 15.04
CA PHE A 118 -1.47 -13.42 13.73
C PHE A 118 -0.03 -13.93 13.89
N GLY A 119 0.37 -14.88 13.04
CA GLY A 119 1.74 -15.39 13.05
C GLY A 119 2.73 -14.44 12.39
N GLU A 120 4.03 -14.69 12.56
CA GLU A 120 5.06 -13.89 11.87
C GLU A 120 4.96 -14.03 10.34
N ASP A 121 4.54 -15.20 9.84
CA ASP A 121 4.32 -15.40 8.40
C ASP A 121 3.21 -14.49 7.85
N ASP A 122 2.12 -14.31 8.61
CA ASP A 122 1.03 -13.40 8.25
C ASP A 122 1.49 -11.94 8.23
N VAL A 123 2.27 -11.54 9.24
CA VAL A 123 2.83 -10.19 9.34
C VAL A 123 3.77 -9.93 8.16
N ASP A 124 4.66 -10.88 7.85
CA ASP A 124 5.55 -10.82 6.70
C ASP A 124 4.77 -10.80 5.37
N GLN A 125 3.68 -11.57 5.24
CA GLN A 125 2.83 -11.55 4.05
C GLN A 125 2.28 -10.14 3.80
N VAL A 126 1.72 -9.50 4.82
CA VAL A 126 1.05 -8.20 4.68
C VAL A 126 2.05 -7.07 4.50
N LEU A 127 3.13 -7.06 5.29
CA LEU A 127 4.04 -5.91 5.35
C LEU A 127 5.25 -6.00 4.43
N TRP A 128 5.53 -7.18 3.88
CA TRP A 128 6.67 -7.39 3.00
C TRP A 128 6.26 -8.07 1.68
N ARG A 129 5.83 -9.33 1.71
CA ARG A 129 5.60 -10.11 0.49
C ARG A 129 4.52 -9.52 -0.40
N ASN A 130 3.43 -8.96 0.15
CA ASN A 130 2.39 -8.31 -0.64
C ASN A 130 2.91 -7.05 -1.37
N PRO A 131 3.51 -6.06 -0.69
CA PRO A 131 4.14 -4.92 -1.36
C PRO A 131 5.15 -5.35 -2.44
N VAL A 132 6.04 -6.29 -2.11
CA VAL A 132 7.04 -6.80 -3.06
C VAL A 132 6.38 -7.46 -4.27
N ALA A 133 5.38 -8.31 -4.05
CA ALA A 133 4.64 -8.97 -5.12
C ALA A 133 3.90 -7.95 -6.00
N PHE A 134 3.28 -6.92 -5.42
CA PHE A 134 2.55 -5.91 -6.19
C PHE A 134 3.49 -5.01 -7.00
N TYR A 135 4.46 -4.36 -6.35
CA TYR A 135 5.38 -3.42 -7.00
C TYR A 135 6.40 -4.13 -7.90
N GLY A 136 6.76 -5.38 -7.59
CA GLY A 136 7.62 -6.24 -8.41
C GLY A 136 7.05 -6.52 -9.80
N GLN A 137 5.73 -6.43 -10.00
CA GLN A 137 5.10 -6.55 -11.31
C GLN A 137 5.62 -5.51 -12.32
N SER A 138 6.17 -4.39 -11.85
CA SER A 138 6.80 -3.39 -12.72
C SER A 138 8.10 -3.86 -13.38
N GLY A 139 8.75 -4.91 -12.83
CA GLY A 139 10.11 -5.32 -13.21
C GLY A 139 11.20 -4.33 -12.81
N ARG A 140 10.88 -3.32 -11.97
CA ARG A 140 11.78 -2.21 -11.60
C ARG A 140 12.03 -2.11 -10.09
N LEU A 141 11.56 -3.09 -9.33
CA LEU A 141 11.76 -3.13 -7.88
C LEU A 141 13.11 -3.77 -7.58
N GLU A 142 14.01 -3.00 -7.00
CA GLU A 142 15.29 -3.45 -6.46
C GLU A 142 15.12 -3.64 -4.95
N LEU A 143 15.32 -4.87 -4.45
CA LEU A 143 15.19 -5.20 -3.02
C LEU A 143 16.52 -5.11 -2.29
N ASP A 144 17.59 -5.49 -2.98
CA ASP A 144 18.93 -5.21 -2.56
C ASP A 144 19.14 -3.72 -2.82
N GLY A 145 19.35 -2.91 -1.78
CA GLY A 145 19.61 -1.47 -1.95
C GLY A 145 20.80 -1.20 -2.89
N PRO A 146 21.15 0.07 -3.14
CA PRO A 146 22.27 0.41 -4.03
C PRO A 146 23.62 -0.22 -3.64
N GLU A 147 23.75 -0.79 -2.44
CA GLU A 147 24.97 -1.45 -1.94
C GLU A 147 24.89 -2.99 -1.85
N GLY A 148 23.80 -3.63 -2.29
CA GLY A 148 23.63 -5.08 -2.11
C GLY A 148 23.42 -5.45 -0.63
N PRO A 149 23.38 -6.75 -0.27
CA PRO A 149 23.37 -7.14 1.13
C PRO A 149 24.65 -6.67 1.80
N GLU A 150 24.55 -5.68 2.70
CA GLU A 150 25.66 -5.26 3.56
C GLU A 150 26.22 -6.50 4.28
N ALA A 151 27.50 -6.79 4.05
CA ALA A 151 28.21 -7.76 4.86
C ALA A 151 28.13 -7.30 6.32
N PRO A 152 27.87 -8.22 7.28
CA PRO A 152 27.70 -7.84 8.69
C PRO A 152 28.95 -7.11 9.20
N GLY A 153 28.83 -5.80 9.42
CA GLY A 153 29.91 -4.95 9.93
C GLY A 153 30.06 -3.56 9.30
N ALA A 154 29.39 -3.26 8.18
CA ALA A 154 29.45 -1.93 7.57
C ALA A 154 28.39 -1.01 8.20
N ARG A 155 28.79 -0.13 9.12
CA ARG A 155 27.95 0.98 9.57
C ARG A 155 28.20 2.13 8.59
N ALA A 156 27.38 2.27 7.55
CA ALA A 156 27.42 3.44 6.70
C ALA A 156 26.80 4.63 7.47
N GLU A 157 27.62 5.59 7.85
CA GLU A 157 27.20 6.84 8.49
C GLU A 157 26.43 7.69 7.46
N PHE A 158 25.13 7.89 7.71
CA PHE A 158 24.24 8.66 6.83
C PHE A 158 24.42 10.18 7.05
N GLU A 159 25.62 10.70 6.77
CA GLU A 159 25.86 12.15 6.71
C GLU A 159 25.79 12.63 5.26
N GLY A 160 24.61 13.08 4.82
CA GLY A 160 24.46 13.49 3.42
C GLY A 160 23.27 14.37 3.05
N SER A 161 22.57 15.02 3.99
CA SER A 161 21.48 15.95 3.65
C SER A 161 21.84 17.40 3.97
N SER A 162 22.74 18.00 3.19
CA SER A 162 22.92 19.46 3.18
C SER A 162 22.03 20.06 2.08
N ILE A 163 20.79 20.40 2.44
CA ILE A 163 19.92 21.20 1.56
C ILE A 163 20.47 22.64 1.54
N ARG A 164 21.17 23.02 0.47
CA ARG A 164 21.41 24.43 0.15
C ARG A 164 20.10 25.04 -0.31
N ARG A 165 19.41 25.74 0.60
CA ARG A 165 18.31 26.64 0.24
C ARG A 165 18.92 27.81 -0.51
N GLY A 166 18.50 28.00 -1.77
CA GLY A 166 18.84 29.18 -2.53
C GLY A 166 18.18 30.41 -1.90
N GLU A 167 19.00 31.36 -1.50
CA GLU A 167 18.57 32.73 -1.22
C GLU A 167 18.65 33.49 -2.55
N GLY A 168 17.53 34.11 -2.93
CA GLY A 168 17.47 35.15 -3.96
C GLY A 168 17.52 36.53 -3.34
#